data_AF-A0A1F9ERX1-F1
#
_entry.id   AF-A0A1F9ERX1-F1
#
_cell.length_a   1.000
_cell.length_b   1.000
_cell.length_c   1.000
_cell.angle_alpha   90.00
_cell.angle_beta   90.00
_cell.angle_gamma   90.00
#
_symmetry.space_group_name_H-M   'P 1'
#
loop_
_entity.id
_entity.type
_entity.pdbx_description
1 polymer ?
#
loop_
_entity_poly.entity_id
_entity_poly.type
_entity_poly.pdbx_seq_one_letter_code
_entity_poly.pdbx_strand_id
1 'polypeptide(L)'
;MDDGQWHHLAGVFHAAPAESAELWFDGELVSSIASSSGTFLRGFDEGLFLANFPIGLRTDRFDYETQAALDEVVVFRRPLLASEVVGLYRRGAGRAFLQVRVCADAASCASTPWRGPGGLETTRFAGAPPAAASVELGGGPALIGRAFQLRVIFDRLSLRVEPRVSAVGLVAAPP
;
A
#
# COMPACT_ATOMS: atom_id res chain seq x y z
N MET A 1 -12.95 -2.85 16.80
CA MET A 1 -12.08 -3.29 15.69
C MET A 1 -12.56 -4.68 15.29
N ASP A 2 -13.83 -4.74 14.91
CA ASP A 2 -14.68 -5.93 14.86
C ASP A 2 -15.67 -5.83 13.68
N ASP A 3 -15.37 -4.97 12.71
CA ASP A 3 -16.15 -4.76 11.49
C ASP A 3 -15.78 -5.77 10.38
N GLY A 4 -14.88 -6.71 10.67
CA GLY A 4 -14.42 -7.74 9.74
C GLY A 4 -13.56 -7.21 8.60
N GLN A 5 -13.02 -5.99 8.69
CA GLN A 5 -12.14 -5.41 7.68
C GLN A 5 -10.66 -5.51 8.05
N TRP A 6 -9.79 -5.50 7.04
CA TRP A 6 -8.35 -5.33 7.23
C TRP A 6 -8.05 -3.88 7.57
N HIS A 7 -7.25 -3.67 8.61
CA HIS A 7 -6.82 -2.35 9.06
C HIS A 7 -5.30 -2.24 9.08
N HIS A 8 -4.82 -1.02 8.87
CA HIS A 8 -3.41 -0.69 9.02
C HIS A 8 -3.17 0.00 10.36
N LEU A 9 -2.36 -0.63 11.21
CA LEU A 9 -1.88 -0.06 12.47
C LEU A 9 -0.41 0.32 12.33
N ALA A 10 -0.04 1.50 12.84
CA ALA A 10 1.35 1.92 12.92
C ALA A 10 1.65 2.54 14.28
N GLY A 11 2.71 2.07 14.94
CA GLY A 11 3.33 2.74 16.07
C GLY A 11 4.59 3.46 15.62
N VAL A 12 4.68 4.77 15.86
CA VAL A 12 5.90 5.54 15.58
C VAL A 12 6.49 6.02 16.89
N PHE A 13 7.75 5.66 17.13
CA PHE A 13 8.47 6.02 18.34
C PHE A 13 9.60 6.98 18.00
N HIS A 14 9.54 8.17 18.60
CA HIS A 14 10.60 9.16 18.57
C HIS A 14 11.45 8.98 19.83
N ALA A 15 12.73 8.70 19.65
CA ALA A 15 13.69 8.67 20.74
C ALA A 15 14.18 10.10 21.07
N ALA A 16 14.93 10.23 22.16
CA ALA A 16 15.54 11.47 22.66
C ALA A 16 16.05 12.43 21.55
N PRO A 17 15.97 13.76 21.77
CA PRO A 17 15.67 14.42 23.06
C PRO A 17 14.19 14.71 23.32
N ALA A 18 13.33 14.66 22.30
CA ALA A 18 11.89 14.81 22.44
C ALA A 18 11.24 13.45 22.21
N GLU A 19 11.11 12.68 23.28
CA GLU A 19 10.53 11.34 23.19
C GLU A 19 9.02 11.43 23.01
N SER A 20 8.50 10.73 22.01
CA SER A 20 7.07 10.62 21.79
C SER A 20 6.72 9.27 21.18
N ALA A 21 5.48 8.86 21.41
CA ALA A 21 4.89 7.71 20.76
C ALA A 21 3.60 8.14 20.06
N GLU A 22 3.45 7.71 18.82
CA GLU A 22 2.28 7.98 18.00
C GLU A 22 1.61 6.65 17.63
N LEU A 23 0.28 6.63 17.72
CA LEU A 23 -0.55 5.54 17.22
C LEU A 23 -1.32 6.04 16.00
N TRP A 24 -1.16 5.32 14.90
CA TRP A 24 -1.84 5.58 13.64
C TRP A 24 -2.78 4.43 13.31
N PHE A 25 -4.01 4.78 12.89
CA PHE A 25 -5.05 3.84 12.44
C PHE A 25 -5.49 4.22 11.04
N ASP A 26 -5.38 3.30 10.09
CA ASP A 26 -5.75 3.52 8.68
C ASP A 26 -5.14 4.82 8.09
N GLY A 27 -3.88 5.08 8.45
CA GLY A 27 -3.12 6.24 8.01
C GLY A 27 -3.48 7.56 8.71
N GLU A 28 -4.36 7.55 9.72
CA GLU A 28 -4.72 8.70 10.53
C GLU A 28 -4.05 8.64 11.91
N LEU A 29 -3.48 9.75 12.39
CA LEU A 29 -2.95 9.84 13.75
C LEU A 29 -4.12 9.87 14.74
N VAL A 30 -4.29 8.81 15.52
CA VAL A 30 -5.39 8.69 16.50
C VAL A 30 -4.96 8.98 17.93
N SER A 31 -3.66 8.90 18.22
CA SER A 31 -3.12 9.26 19.52
C SER A 31 -1.65 9.64 19.42
N SER A 32 -1.22 10.62 20.22
CA SER A 32 0.18 10.97 20.40
C SER A 32 0.42 11.32 21.86
N ILE A 33 1.48 10.74 22.43
CA ILE A 33 1.90 11.04 23.80
C ILE A 33 3.33 11.54 23.79
N ALA A 34 3.59 12.60 24.55
CA ALA A 34 4.94 12.97 24.93
C ALA A 34 5.40 12.01 26.04
N SER A 35 6.58 11.41 25.88
CA SER A 35 7.25 10.69 26.96
C SER A 35 8.36 11.57 27.51
N SER A 36 8.48 11.62 28.84
CA SER A 36 9.62 12.26 29.52
C SER A 36 10.70 11.24 29.92
N SER A 37 10.53 9.96 29.59
CA SER A 37 11.46 8.92 29.98
C SER A 37 11.33 7.63 29.14
N GLY A 38 12.41 7.24 28.46
CA GLY A 38 12.67 5.87 28.05
C GLY A 38 13.00 5.68 26.57
N THR A 39 14.16 5.07 26.33
CA THR A 39 14.44 4.42 25.04
C THR A 39 13.52 3.20 24.91
N PHE A 40 12.53 3.25 24.02
CA PHE A 40 11.46 2.23 23.86
C PHE A 40 11.95 0.79 23.64
N LEU A 41 13.22 0.59 23.27
CA LEU A 41 13.82 -0.73 23.00
C LEU A 41 14.94 -1.13 23.98
N ARG A 42 14.99 -0.60 25.20
CA ARG A 42 15.88 -1.18 26.23
C ARG A 42 15.22 -2.41 26.85
N GLY A 43 15.67 -3.58 26.39
CA GLY A 43 15.68 -4.82 27.17
C GLY A 43 14.33 -5.25 27.73
N PHE A 44 13.44 -5.72 26.87
CA PHE A 44 12.43 -6.65 27.33
C PHE A 44 13.07 -8.03 27.41
N ASP A 45 13.13 -8.63 28.59
CA ASP A 45 13.53 -10.03 28.77
C ASP A 45 12.54 -11.01 28.07
N GLU A 46 11.39 -10.50 27.61
CA GLU A 46 10.25 -11.28 27.14
C GLU A 46 9.98 -11.19 25.62
N GLY A 47 10.73 -10.39 24.85
CA GLY A 47 10.56 -10.29 23.39
C GLY A 47 9.45 -9.33 22.91
N LEU A 48 9.26 -9.23 21.59
CA LEU A 48 8.24 -8.39 20.94
C LEU A 48 6.97 -9.21 20.65
N PHE A 49 5.84 -8.74 21.17
CA PHE A 49 4.52 -9.32 20.92
C PHE A 49 3.68 -8.40 20.04
N LEU A 50 3.00 -8.95 19.03
CA LEU A 50 2.29 -8.17 18.00
C LEU A 50 0.77 -8.36 17.99
N ALA A 51 0.25 -9.34 18.73
CA ALA A 51 -1.19 -9.62 18.76
C ALA A 51 -1.61 -10.26 20.09
N ASN A 52 -0.99 -11.39 20.44
CA ASN A 52 -1.31 -12.10 21.66
C ASN A 52 -0.23 -11.92 22.72
N PHE A 53 -0.64 -11.66 23.95
CA PHE A 53 0.22 -11.76 25.12
C PHE A 53 0.01 -13.16 25.71
N PRO A 54 1.04 -14.03 25.78
CA PRO A 54 0.87 -15.37 26.35
C PRO A 54 0.42 -15.30 27.81
N ILE A 55 -0.67 -16.00 28.12
CA ILE A 55 -1.16 -16.16 29.49
C ILE A 55 -0.04 -16.74 30.36
N GLY A 56 0.26 -16.08 31.49
CA GLY A 56 1.20 -16.58 32.49
C GLY A 56 2.61 -15.97 32.49
N LEU A 57 2.91 -14.98 31.65
CA LEU A 57 4.22 -14.28 31.67
C LEU A 57 4.29 -13.14 32.72
N ARG A 58 3.16 -12.55 33.11
CA ARG A 58 3.07 -11.60 34.24
C ARG A 58 1.80 -11.83 35.03
N THR A 59 1.91 -11.93 36.36
CA THR A 59 0.80 -12.26 37.27
C THR A 59 -0.06 -11.07 37.66
N ASP A 60 0.28 -9.84 37.22
CA ASP A 60 -0.33 -8.63 37.73
C ASP A 60 -1.02 -7.74 36.69
N ARG A 61 -0.83 -7.93 35.38
CA ARG A 61 -1.36 -6.98 34.38
C ARG A 61 -1.72 -7.59 33.02
N PHE A 62 -3.05 -7.63 32.82
CA PHE A 62 -3.80 -7.70 31.56
C PHE A 62 -3.70 -8.98 30.71
N ASP A 63 -4.66 -9.87 30.93
CA ASP A 63 -5.03 -10.93 29.99
C ASP A 63 -5.78 -10.32 28.80
N TYR A 64 -5.05 -9.86 27.78
CA TYR A 64 -5.65 -9.46 26.52
C TYR A 64 -5.59 -10.61 25.52
N GLU A 65 -6.60 -11.47 25.54
CA GLU A 65 -6.87 -12.40 24.45
C GLU A 65 -7.36 -11.60 23.23
N THR A 66 -6.43 -11.17 22.38
CA THR A 66 -6.79 -10.57 21.10
C THR A 66 -6.78 -11.63 20.02
N GLN A 67 -7.95 -11.90 19.44
CA GLN A 67 -8.06 -12.66 18.21
C GLN A 67 -7.86 -11.72 17.02
N ALA A 68 -6.62 -11.63 16.53
CA ALA A 68 -6.28 -10.87 15.34
C ALA A 68 -5.52 -11.74 14.33
N ALA A 69 -5.83 -11.57 13.05
CA ALA A 69 -5.01 -12.05 11.95
C ALA A 69 -4.07 -10.93 11.50
N LEU A 70 -2.80 -11.26 11.27
CA LEU A 70 -1.80 -10.34 10.73
C LEU A 70 -1.45 -10.79 9.30
N ASP A 71 -1.55 -9.87 8.34
CA ASP A 71 -1.17 -10.12 6.94
C ASP A 71 0.29 -9.70 6.67
N GLU A 72 0.63 -8.44 6.98
CA GLU A 72 1.97 -7.86 6.80
C GLU A 72 2.49 -7.20 8.08
N VAL A 73 3.75 -7.47 8.44
CA VAL A 73 4.44 -6.85 9.57
C VAL A 73 5.83 -6.37 9.13
N VAL A 74 6.12 -5.10 9.40
CA VAL A 74 7.43 -4.48 9.11
C VAL A 74 7.89 -3.65 10.29
N VAL A 75 9.16 -3.75 10.64
CA VAL A 75 9.79 -2.95 11.70
C VAL A 75 10.89 -2.09 11.09
N PHE A 76 10.87 -0.80 11.39
CA PHE A 76 11.85 0.17 10.90
C PHE A 76 12.80 0.59 12.01
N ARG A 77 14.09 0.76 11.67
CA ARG A 77 15.13 1.22 12.61
C ARG A 77 15.10 2.73 12.91
N ARG A 78 14.06 3.43 12.46
CA ARG A 78 13.88 4.88 12.63
C ARG A 78 12.39 5.21 12.72
N PRO A 79 12.02 6.34 13.33
CA PRO A 79 10.68 6.87 13.19
C PRO A 79 10.38 7.13 11.71
N LEU A 80 9.18 6.74 11.29
CA LEU A 80 8.64 7.10 9.99
C LEU A 80 8.04 8.50 10.06
N LEU A 81 8.13 9.25 8.96
CA LEU A 81 7.37 10.48 8.80
C LEU A 81 5.88 10.14 8.61
N ALA A 82 4.99 11.06 8.97
CA ALA A 82 3.55 10.94 8.73
C ALA A 82 3.23 10.56 7.27
N SER A 83 3.92 11.16 6.30
CA SER A 83 3.75 10.85 4.88
C SER A 83 4.14 9.42 4.50
N GLU A 84 5.10 8.83 5.22
CA GLU A 84 5.55 7.45 5.01
C GLU A 84 4.53 6.45 5.58
N VAL A 85 3.97 6.75 6.75
CA VAL A 85 2.88 5.97 7.36
C VAL A 85 1.65 5.97 6.45
N VAL A 86 1.23 7.15 5.99
CA VAL A 86 0.12 7.28 5.02
C VAL A 86 0.45 6.55 3.71
N GLY A 87 1.70 6.61 3.27
CA GLY A 87 2.17 5.90 2.08
C GLY A 87 2.08 4.38 2.22
N LEU A 88 2.41 3.83 3.38
CA LEU A 88 2.26 2.40 3.71
C LEU A 88 0.79 1.98 3.69
N TYR A 89 -0.06 2.69 4.44
CA TYR A 89 -1.50 2.43 4.46
C TYR A 89 -2.11 2.41 3.06
N ARG A 90 -1.82 3.43 2.24
CA ARG A 90 -2.37 3.54 0.87
C ARG A 90 -1.94 2.39 -0.05
N ARG A 91 -0.76 1.79 0.15
CA ARG A 91 -0.33 0.62 -0.63
C ARG A 91 -1.19 -0.62 -0.35
N GLY A 92 -1.65 -0.77 0.89
CA GLY A 92 -2.55 -1.86 1.28
C GLY A 92 -4.04 -1.56 1.04
N ALA A 93 -4.45 -0.31 1.20
CA ALA A 93 -5.86 0.06 1.21
C ALA A 93 -6.51 0.29 -0.17
N GLY A 94 -5.71 0.45 -1.23
CA GLY A 94 -6.22 0.65 -2.58
C GLY A 94 -5.25 0.18 -3.65
N ARG A 95 -5.79 -0.43 -4.71
CA ARG A 95 -5.02 -0.88 -5.87
C ARG A 95 -5.59 -0.28 -7.13
N ALA A 96 -4.70 0.17 -8.01
CA ALA A 96 -5.07 0.60 -9.34
C ALA A 96 -4.50 -0.39 -10.35
N PHE A 97 -5.33 -0.77 -11.31
CA PHE A 97 -4.96 -1.62 -12.42
C PHE A 97 -5.17 -0.86 -13.73
N LEU A 98 -4.28 -1.08 -14.69
CA LEU A 98 -4.36 -0.48 -16.02
C LEU A 98 -4.39 -1.57 -17.09
N GLN A 99 -5.17 -1.31 -18.14
CA GLN A 99 -5.03 -1.94 -19.44
C GLN A 99 -5.11 -0.88 -20.53
N VAL A 100 -4.52 -1.18 -21.68
CA VAL A 100 -4.41 -0.26 -22.82
C VAL A 100 -4.85 -0.96 -24.09
N ARG A 101 -5.39 -0.19 -25.03
CA ARG A 101 -5.61 -0.64 -26.41
C ARG A 101 -5.11 0.42 -27.36
N VAL A 102 -4.57 -0.01 -28.50
CA VAL A 102 -4.06 0.84 -29.57
C VAL A 102 -4.75 0.45 -30.87
N CYS A 103 -5.23 1.45 -31.60
CA CYS A 103 -6.18 1.30 -32.68
C CYS A 103 -5.69 2.08 -33.90
N ALA A 104 -6.07 1.64 -35.11
CA ALA A 104 -5.70 2.33 -36.34
C ALA A 104 -6.27 3.77 -36.38
N ASP A 105 -7.46 3.97 -35.80
CA ASP A 105 -8.18 5.23 -35.67
C ASP A 105 -9.14 5.19 -34.47
N ALA A 106 -9.83 6.30 -34.18
CA ALA A 106 -10.74 6.37 -33.04
C ALA A 106 -11.95 5.41 -33.17
N ALA A 107 -12.41 5.12 -34.39
CA ALA A 107 -13.57 4.28 -34.65
C ALA A 107 -13.28 2.79 -34.37
N SER A 108 -12.10 2.33 -34.77
CA SER A 108 -11.62 0.96 -34.55
C SER A 108 -11.32 0.63 -33.09
N CYS A 109 -11.24 1.62 -32.20
CA CYS A 109 -11.05 1.36 -30.78
C CYS A 109 -12.19 0.59 -30.15
N ALA A 110 -13.45 0.77 -30.57
CA ALA A 110 -14.59 0.10 -29.94
C ALA A 110 -14.47 -1.43 -29.97
N SER A 111 -13.96 -1.99 -31.07
CA SER A 111 -13.75 -3.43 -31.29
C SER A 111 -12.32 -3.91 -31.00
N THR A 112 -11.39 -3.00 -30.72
CA THR A 112 -10.01 -3.37 -30.37
C THR A 112 -9.97 -3.87 -28.92
N PRO A 113 -9.44 -5.08 -28.65
CA PRO A 113 -9.43 -5.60 -27.31
C PRO A 113 -8.37 -4.95 -26.41
N TRP A 114 -8.59 -5.05 -25.10
CA TRP A 114 -7.69 -4.52 -24.08
C TRP A 114 -6.45 -5.39 -23.92
N ARG A 115 -5.32 -4.80 -23.56
CA ARG A 115 -4.04 -5.48 -23.37
C ARG A 115 -3.43 -5.08 -22.02
N GLY A 116 -2.99 -6.07 -21.26
CA GLY A 116 -2.14 -5.92 -20.08
C GLY A 116 -0.71 -6.39 -20.33
N PRO A 117 0.05 -6.69 -19.26
CA PRO A 117 1.40 -7.26 -19.35
C PRO A 117 1.45 -8.49 -20.28
N GLY A 118 2.46 -8.55 -21.15
CA GLY A 118 2.63 -9.65 -22.12
C GLY A 118 1.61 -9.67 -23.26
N GLY A 119 0.84 -8.58 -23.46
CA GLY A 119 -0.10 -8.47 -24.58
C GLY A 119 -1.38 -9.29 -24.41
N LEU A 120 -1.69 -9.73 -23.20
CA LEU A 120 -2.86 -10.58 -22.92
C LEU A 120 -4.06 -9.75 -22.45
N GLU A 121 -5.28 -10.21 -22.74
CA GLU A 121 -6.53 -9.57 -22.30
C GLU A 121 -6.83 -9.81 -20.82
N THR A 122 -6.34 -10.93 -20.30
CA THR A 122 -6.58 -11.41 -18.95
C THR A 122 -5.66 -10.77 -17.91
N THR A 123 -4.55 -10.16 -18.35
CA THR A 123 -3.57 -9.53 -17.47
C THR A 123 -3.85 -8.04 -17.32
N ARG A 124 -3.39 -7.45 -16.21
CA ARG A 124 -3.52 -6.01 -15.92
C ARG A 124 -2.21 -5.50 -15.33
N PHE A 125 -1.80 -4.30 -15.71
CA PHE A 125 -0.68 -3.64 -15.03
C PHE A 125 -1.17 -3.24 -13.64
N ALA A 126 -0.42 -3.58 -12.58
CA ALA A 126 -0.75 -3.18 -11.22
C ALA A 126 0.12 -1.99 -10.81
N GLY A 127 -0.47 -0.99 -10.18
CA GLY A 127 0.27 0.12 -9.60
C GLY A 127 1.00 -0.29 -8.32
N ALA A 128 2.31 -0.07 -8.27
CA ALA A 128 3.10 0.05 -7.04
C ALA A 128 3.87 1.40 -7.09
N PRO A 129 4.13 2.09 -5.95
CA PRO A 129 4.90 3.34 -5.95
C PRO A 129 6.36 3.15 -6.42
N PRO A 130 7.06 4.24 -6.79
CA PRO A 130 7.91 4.28 -7.98
C PRO A 130 9.29 3.67 -7.74
N ALA A 131 9.50 2.47 -8.24
CA ALA A 131 10.84 1.99 -8.57
C ALA A 131 10.73 1.24 -9.90
N ALA A 132 10.87 2.01 -10.97
CA ALA A 132 11.20 1.57 -12.32
C ALA A 132 10.36 0.41 -12.92
N ALA A 133 9.52 0.75 -13.90
CA ALA A 133 9.60 0.13 -15.22
C ALA A 133 8.54 0.79 -16.10
N SER A 134 8.97 1.57 -17.09
CA SER A 134 8.21 1.66 -18.34
C SER A 134 7.92 0.23 -18.77
N VAL A 135 6.65 -0.18 -18.80
CA VAL A 135 6.30 -1.51 -19.25
C VAL A 135 6.05 -1.45 -20.75
N GLU A 136 6.93 -2.07 -21.52
CA GLU A 136 6.66 -2.28 -22.93
C GLU A 136 5.46 -3.21 -23.06
N LEU A 137 4.52 -2.82 -23.92
CA LEU A 137 3.39 -3.65 -24.32
C LEU A 137 3.93 -4.76 -25.24
N GLY A 138 4.68 -5.71 -24.68
CA GLY A 138 5.30 -6.78 -25.45
C GLY A 138 4.29 -7.78 -26.01
N GLY A 139 4.50 -8.24 -27.25
CA GLY A 139 3.84 -9.43 -27.81
C GLY A 139 3.58 -9.47 -29.33
N GLY A 140 3.85 -8.42 -30.10
CA GLY A 140 3.62 -8.40 -31.56
C GLY A 140 4.32 -7.21 -32.21
N PRO A 141 4.35 -7.10 -33.56
CA PRO A 141 4.95 -5.93 -34.21
C PRO A 141 4.30 -4.69 -33.59
N ALA A 142 5.07 -3.62 -33.40
CA ALA A 142 4.67 -2.38 -32.75
C ALA A 142 3.15 -2.18 -32.84
N LEU A 143 2.49 -1.91 -31.71
CA LEU A 143 1.10 -1.47 -31.76
C LEU A 143 1.08 -0.12 -32.52
N ILE A 144 1.05 -0.19 -33.85
CA ILE A 144 1.05 0.94 -34.76
C ILE A 144 -0.40 1.35 -34.87
N GLY A 145 -0.73 2.42 -34.18
CA GLY A 145 -2.05 3.00 -34.21
C GLY A 145 -1.97 4.51 -34.12
N ARG A 146 -2.99 5.18 -34.64
CA ARG A 146 -3.13 6.64 -34.54
C ARG A 146 -3.97 7.05 -33.34
N ALA A 147 -4.57 6.09 -32.66
CA ALA A 147 -5.38 6.29 -31.47
C ALA A 147 -5.07 5.21 -30.42
N PHE A 148 -5.29 5.54 -29.15
CA PHE A 148 -5.23 4.60 -28.05
C PHE A 148 -6.31 4.94 -27.02
N GLN A 149 -6.64 3.97 -26.16
CA GLN A 149 -7.48 4.19 -24.99
C GLN A 149 -6.93 3.46 -23.77
N LEU A 150 -7.28 3.95 -22.60
CA LEU A 150 -6.84 3.44 -21.31
C LEU A 150 -8.06 3.03 -20.49
N ARG A 151 -7.96 1.90 -19.79
CA ARG A 151 -8.93 1.43 -18.83
C ARG A 151 -8.24 1.31 -17.49
N VAL A 152 -8.68 2.16 -16.56
CA VAL A 152 -8.22 2.12 -15.17
C VAL A 152 -9.30 1.43 -14.34
N ILE A 153 -8.89 0.44 -13.56
CA ILE A 153 -9.76 -0.32 -12.66
C ILE A 153 -9.23 -0.11 -11.26
N PHE A 154 -10.09 0.34 -10.37
CA PHE A 154 -9.75 0.55 -8.97
C PHE A 154 -10.35 -0.55 -8.13
N ASP A 155 -9.52 -1.13 -7.27
CA ASP A 155 -9.95 -2.00 -6.19
C ASP A 155 -9.75 -1.26 -4.87
N ARG A 156 -10.79 -1.26 -4.04
CA ARG A 156 -10.87 -0.46 -2.83
C ARG A 156 -11.09 -1.39 -1.66
N LEU A 157 -10.09 -1.51 -0.81
CA LEU A 157 -10.15 -2.33 0.41
C LEU A 157 -10.52 -1.49 1.64
N SER A 158 -10.51 -0.16 1.53
CA SER A 158 -10.97 0.73 2.59
C SER A 158 -11.79 1.91 2.05
N LEU A 159 -12.92 2.19 2.72
CA LEU A 159 -13.78 3.35 2.44
C LEU A 159 -13.14 4.71 2.75
N ARG A 160 -11.91 4.74 3.28
CA ARG A 160 -11.15 5.96 3.56
C ARG A 160 -10.15 6.32 2.46
N VAL A 161 -9.89 5.41 1.51
CA VAL A 161 -9.00 5.69 0.38
C VAL A 161 -9.81 5.89 -0.88
N GLU A 162 -9.64 7.03 -1.53
CA GLU A 162 -10.10 7.25 -2.90
C GLU A 162 -8.92 6.99 -3.85
N PRO A 163 -8.89 5.84 -4.53
CA PRO A 163 -7.83 5.56 -5.47
C PRO A 163 -7.99 6.50 -6.68
N ARG A 164 -6.88 7.11 -7.09
CA ARG A 164 -6.84 8.06 -8.19
C ARG A 164 -5.60 7.84 -9.05
N VAL A 165 -5.72 8.15 -10.32
CA VAL A 165 -4.58 8.28 -11.23
C VAL A 165 -4.29 9.76 -11.40
N SER A 166 -3.11 10.21 -10.95
CA SER A 166 -2.71 11.62 -11.04
C SER A 166 -2.06 11.97 -12.38
N ALA A 167 -1.43 11.00 -13.03
CA ALA A 167 -0.80 11.17 -14.34
C ALA A 167 -0.71 9.84 -15.09
N VAL A 168 -0.76 9.91 -16.42
CA VAL A 168 -0.38 8.80 -17.31
C VAL A 168 0.64 9.35 -18.30
N GLY A 169 1.79 8.69 -18.39
CA GLY A 169 2.83 8.98 -19.38
C GLY A 169 2.80 7.93 -20.49
N LEU A 170 2.98 8.37 -21.74
CA LEU A 170 3.17 7.49 -22.88
C LEU A 170 4.50 7.84 -23.53
N VAL A 171 5.26 6.80 -23.87
CA VAL A 171 6.51 6.94 -24.62
C VAL A 171 6.31 6.21 -25.93
N ALA A 172 6.26 6.96 -27.03
CA ALA A 172 6.33 6.37 -28.36
C ALA A 172 7.79 6.06 -28.67
N ALA A 173 8.06 4.83 -29.13
CA ALA A 173 9.37 4.52 -29.70
C ALA A 173 9.51 5.25 -31.05
N PRO A 174 10.69 5.83 -31.36
CA PRO A 174 10.96 6.35 -32.69
C PRO A 174 10.87 5.23 -33.74
N PRO A 175 10.51 5.56 -35.00
CA PRO A 175 10.40 4.59 -36.09
C PRO A 175 11.74 3.94 -36.45
#